data_AF-A0A6L5F1J8-F1
#
_entry.id   AF-A0A6L5F1J8-F1
#
_cell.length_a   1.000
_cell.length_b   1.000
_cell.length_c   1.000
_cell.angle_alpha   90.00
_cell.angle_beta   90.00
_cell.angle_gamma   90.00
#
_symmetry.space_group_name_H-M   'P 1'
#
loop_
_entity.id
_entity.type
_entity.pdbx_description
1 polymer ?
#
loop_
_entity_poly.entity_id
_entity_poly.type
_entity_poly.pdbx_seq_one_letter_code
_entity_poly.pdbx_strand_id
1 'polypeptide(L)'
;MTERSYHHGDLHRAVLDAALDVIGTDGPAAISMRDLARRAGVSHAAPAHHFGDKSGLLTAIAVDGFSLLAEYLTKAVGRPDELRELGVAYVRFAIDHPAHFEVMFRRDLCHDDAPELVAARERTAGLLRGGVDTVATGDDSRPAVLAAWSLAHGFATLWQGGSIERDADPAESFRAVSRHLFTRPD
;
A
#
# COMPACT_ATOMS: atom_id res chain seq x y z
N MET A 1 -19.03 -30.54 24.92
CA MET A 1 -18.14 -30.05 23.84
C MET A 1 -18.66 -28.69 23.45
N THR A 2 -18.10 -27.62 24.00
CA THR A 2 -18.54 -26.24 23.75
C THR A 2 -17.94 -25.79 22.42
N GLU A 3 -18.84 -25.49 21.48
CA GLU A 3 -18.56 -24.92 20.17
C GLU A 3 -17.72 -23.65 20.31
N ARG A 4 -16.53 -23.63 19.69
CA ARG A 4 -15.75 -22.40 19.56
C ARG A 4 -16.56 -21.44 18.69
N SER A 5 -17.01 -20.36 19.33
CA SER A 5 -17.65 -19.24 18.66
C SER A 5 -16.72 -18.74 17.55
N TYR A 6 -17.14 -19.00 16.30
CA TYR A 6 -16.50 -18.47 15.10
C TYR A 6 -16.73 -16.95 15.11
N HIS A 7 -15.74 -16.18 15.55
CA HIS A 7 -15.77 -14.74 15.40
C HIS A 7 -15.67 -14.41 13.90
N HIS A 8 -16.73 -13.84 13.30
CA HIS A 8 -16.75 -13.46 11.88
C HIS A 8 -15.58 -12.54 11.45
N GLY A 9 -15.01 -11.77 12.39
CA GLY A 9 -13.80 -10.97 12.14
C GLY A 9 -12.53 -11.81 11.94
N ASP A 10 -12.48 -13.00 12.53
CA ASP A 10 -11.33 -13.93 12.42
C ASP A 10 -11.27 -14.54 11.01
N LEU A 11 -12.43 -14.84 10.40
CA LEU A 11 -12.51 -15.39 9.05
C LEU A 11 -12.03 -14.40 7.98
N HIS A 12 -12.56 -13.16 8.01
CA HIS A 12 -12.16 -12.15 7.04
C HIS A 12 -10.64 -11.91 7.11
N ARG A 13 -10.11 -11.72 8.33
CA ARG A 13 -8.68 -11.50 8.53
C ARG A 13 -7.84 -12.72 8.14
N ALA A 14 -8.24 -13.93 8.53
CA ALA A 14 -7.51 -15.15 8.19
C ALA A 14 -7.41 -15.40 6.68
N VAL A 15 -8.47 -15.10 5.92
CA VAL A 15 -8.43 -15.21 4.45
C VAL A 15 -7.54 -14.13 3.84
N LEU A 16 -7.59 -12.90 4.39
CA LEU A 16 -6.74 -11.80 3.94
C LEU A 16 -5.26 -12.11 4.19
N ASP A 17 -4.90 -12.58 5.39
CA ASP A 17 -3.53 -12.96 5.76
C ASP A 17 -3.02 -14.10 4.87
N ALA A 18 -3.83 -15.15 4.67
CA ALA A 18 -3.46 -16.24 3.77
C ALA A 18 -3.27 -15.77 2.32
N ALA A 19 -4.01 -14.74 1.87
CA ALA A 19 -3.85 -14.15 0.56
C ALA A 19 -2.57 -13.31 0.45
N LEU A 20 -2.26 -12.51 1.48
CA LEU A 20 -1.03 -11.73 1.56
C LEU A 20 0.22 -12.64 1.52
N ASP A 21 0.18 -13.79 2.21
CA ASP A 21 1.26 -14.78 2.16
C ASP A 21 1.48 -15.36 0.75
N VAL A 22 0.38 -15.71 0.05
CA VAL A 22 0.46 -16.17 -1.35
C VAL A 22 1.02 -15.08 -2.26
N ILE A 23 0.55 -13.84 -2.11
CA ILE A 23 1.00 -12.73 -2.95
C ILE A 23 2.48 -12.44 -2.72
N GLY A 24 2.93 -12.40 -1.47
CA GLY A 24 4.32 -12.16 -1.14
C GLY A 24 5.31 -13.21 -1.65
N THR A 25 4.82 -14.40 -2.06
CA THR A 25 5.65 -15.50 -2.57
C THR A 25 5.49 -15.73 -4.06
N ASP A 26 4.25 -15.78 -4.55
CA ASP A 26 3.88 -16.21 -5.90
C ASP A 26 3.16 -15.13 -6.71
N GLY A 27 2.92 -13.94 -6.12
CA GLY A 27 2.21 -12.82 -6.72
C GLY A 27 0.68 -12.99 -6.77
N PRO A 28 -0.06 -11.93 -7.16
CA PRO A 28 -1.52 -11.91 -7.14
C PRO A 28 -2.16 -12.85 -8.18
N ALA A 29 -1.42 -13.21 -9.23
CA ALA A 29 -1.89 -14.18 -10.22
C ALA A 29 -2.13 -15.56 -9.59
N ALA A 30 -1.35 -15.95 -8.57
CA ALA A 30 -1.44 -17.25 -7.91
C ALA A 30 -2.64 -17.43 -6.98
N ILE A 31 -3.38 -16.35 -6.69
CA ILE A 31 -4.55 -16.42 -5.80
C ILE A 31 -5.65 -17.34 -6.35
N SER A 32 -6.04 -18.30 -5.51
CA SER A 32 -7.11 -19.27 -5.71
C SER A 32 -8.03 -19.26 -4.48
N MET A 33 -9.31 -18.87 -4.67
CA MET A 33 -10.29 -18.78 -3.56
C MET A 33 -10.44 -20.09 -2.80
N ARG A 34 -10.37 -21.23 -3.49
CA ARG A 34 -10.48 -22.55 -2.88
C ARG A 34 -9.26 -22.91 -2.04
N ASP A 35 -8.06 -22.57 -2.52
CA ASP A 35 -6.83 -22.81 -1.76
C ASP A 35 -6.72 -21.90 -0.55
N LEU A 36 -7.19 -20.65 -0.66
CA LEU A 36 -7.28 -19.74 0.46
C LEU A 36 -8.24 -20.25 1.55
N ALA A 37 -9.42 -20.76 1.17
CA ALA A 37 -10.33 -21.39 2.14
C ALA A 37 -9.65 -22.51 2.93
N ARG A 38 -8.89 -23.37 2.21
CA ARG A 38 -8.16 -24.48 2.82
C ARG A 38 -7.04 -23.99 3.75
N ARG A 39 -6.27 -22.98 3.34
CA ARG A 39 -5.18 -22.38 4.15
C ARG A 39 -5.73 -21.71 5.41
N ALA A 40 -6.84 -20.99 5.29
CA ALA A 40 -7.51 -20.31 6.41
C ALA A 40 -8.31 -21.27 7.31
N GLY A 41 -8.42 -22.56 6.98
CA GLY A 41 -9.12 -23.55 7.79
C GLY A 41 -10.65 -23.41 7.80
N VAL A 42 -11.22 -22.83 6.74
CA VAL A 42 -12.63 -22.44 6.65
C VAL A 42 -13.35 -23.19 5.53
N SER A 43 -14.68 -23.09 5.49
CA SER A 43 -15.45 -23.77 4.45
C SER A 43 -15.12 -23.23 3.05
N HIS A 44 -15.20 -24.08 2.03
CA HIS A 44 -14.88 -23.67 0.64
C HIS A 44 -15.73 -22.52 0.12
N ALA A 45 -16.97 -22.37 0.61
CA ALA A 45 -17.86 -21.29 0.22
C ALA A 45 -17.56 -19.95 0.93
N ALA A 46 -16.81 -19.98 2.04
CA ALA A 46 -16.62 -18.80 2.88
C ALA A 46 -15.93 -17.63 2.15
N PRO A 47 -14.79 -17.79 1.44
CA PRO A 47 -14.18 -16.66 0.74
C PRO A 47 -15.09 -16.03 -0.32
N ALA A 48 -15.80 -16.84 -1.10
CA ALA A 48 -16.75 -16.33 -2.10
C ALA A 48 -17.93 -15.61 -1.45
N HIS A 49 -18.39 -16.06 -0.28
CA HIS A 49 -19.45 -15.38 0.47
C HIS A 49 -19.01 -14.01 1.01
N HIS A 50 -17.76 -13.91 1.49
CA HIS A 50 -17.24 -12.69 2.10
C HIS A 50 -16.72 -11.66 1.09
N PHE A 51 -16.09 -12.13 0.02
CA PHE A 51 -15.40 -11.26 -0.95
C PHE A 51 -16.06 -11.25 -2.33
N GLY A 52 -17.06 -12.11 -2.57
CA GLY A 52 -17.68 -12.30 -3.89
C GLY A 52 -16.78 -13.12 -4.82
N ASP A 53 -15.71 -12.50 -5.30
CA ASP A 53 -14.76 -13.07 -6.25
C ASP A 53 -13.30 -12.71 -5.90
N LYS A 54 -12.37 -13.13 -6.75
CA LYS A 54 -10.94 -12.82 -6.59
C LYS A 54 -10.71 -11.31 -6.60
N SER A 55 -11.40 -10.56 -7.45
CA SER A 55 -11.25 -9.10 -7.55
C SER A 55 -11.75 -8.41 -6.27
N GLY A 56 -12.81 -8.90 -5.63
CA GLY A 56 -13.30 -8.38 -4.37
C GLY A 56 -12.35 -8.66 -3.20
N LEU A 57 -11.67 -9.82 -3.20
CA LEU A 57 -10.60 -10.08 -2.24
C LEU A 57 -9.42 -9.13 -2.46
N LEU A 58 -8.99 -8.91 -3.71
CA LEU A 58 -7.89 -8.00 -4.03
C LEU A 58 -8.27 -6.53 -3.76
N THR A 59 -9.53 -6.14 -3.95
CA THR A 59 -10.08 -4.86 -3.51
C THR A 59 -9.95 -4.71 -1.99
N ALA A 60 -10.33 -5.73 -1.21
CA ALA A 60 -10.21 -5.70 0.25
C ALA A 60 -8.75 -5.55 0.70
N ILE A 61 -7.80 -6.24 0.04
CA ILE A 61 -6.36 -6.07 0.26
C ILE A 61 -5.91 -4.65 -0.07
N ALA A 62 -6.36 -4.09 -1.20
CA ALA A 62 -6.01 -2.72 -1.57
C ALA A 62 -6.55 -1.70 -0.55
N VAL A 63 -7.77 -1.88 -0.05
CA VAL A 63 -8.37 -1.03 0.99
C VAL A 63 -7.57 -1.11 2.30
N ASP A 64 -7.20 -2.32 2.74
CA ASP A 64 -6.33 -2.56 3.91
C ASP A 64 -4.98 -1.86 3.71
N GLY A 65 -4.37 -2.02 2.54
CA GLY A 65 -3.08 -1.43 2.18
C GLY A 65 -3.10 0.11 2.14
N PHE A 66 -4.12 0.73 1.54
CA PHE A 66 -4.25 2.19 1.56
C PHE A 66 -4.53 2.72 2.98
N SER A 67 -5.24 1.96 3.81
CA SER A 67 -5.48 2.33 5.21
C SER A 67 -4.19 2.28 6.02
N LEU A 68 -3.40 1.22 5.88
CA LEU A 68 -2.06 1.11 6.48
C LEU A 68 -1.12 2.22 5.99
N LEU A 69 -1.07 2.48 4.67
CA LEU A 69 -0.26 3.57 4.12
C LEU A 69 -0.67 4.93 4.72
N ALA A 70 -1.97 5.19 4.87
CA ALA A 70 -2.43 6.43 5.52
C ALA A 70 -1.93 6.56 6.97
N GLU A 71 -1.83 5.46 7.73
CA GLU A 71 -1.24 5.46 9.08
C GLU A 71 0.25 5.80 9.05
N TYR A 72 1.01 5.27 8.08
CA TYR A 72 2.42 5.62 7.89
C TYR A 72 2.59 7.11 7.57
N LEU A 73 1.80 7.62 6.62
CA LEU A 73 1.85 9.01 6.19
C LEU A 73 1.44 9.99 7.30
N THR A 74 0.40 9.64 8.09
CA THR A 74 -0.09 10.49 9.18
C THR A 74 0.99 10.78 10.22
N LYS A 75 1.90 9.82 10.46
CA LYS A 75 3.03 10.00 11.39
C LYS A 75 4.08 11.00 10.89
N ALA A 76 4.08 11.32 9.59
CA ALA A 76 5.00 12.26 8.97
C ALA A 76 4.44 13.69 8.88
N VAL A 77 3.11 13.86 8.93
CA VAL A 77 2.44 15.17 8.89
C VAL A 77 2.90 16.05 10.05
N GLY A 78 3.16 17.34 9.77
CA GLY A 78 3.61 18.33 10.74
C GLY A 78 5.08 18.22 11.16
N ARG A 79 5.84 17.27 10.61
CA ARG A 79 7.28 17.17 10.87
C ARG A 79 8.05 18.22 10.07
N PRO A 80 9.24 18.65 10.54
CA PRO A 80 10.18 19.39 9.71
C PRO A 80 10.47 18.63 8.42
N ASP A 81 10.50 19.34 7.29
CA ASP A 81 10.62 18.77 5.94
C ASP A 81 9.55 17.71 5.62
N GLU A 82 8.29 18.03 5.96
CA GLU A 82 7.12 17.14 5.85
C GLU A 82 7.07 16.35 4.53
N LEU A 83 7.25 17.00 3.38
CA LEU A 83 7.23 16.33 2.07
C LEU A 83 8.24 15.18 1.99
N ARG A 84 9.47 15.39 2.49
CA ARG A 84 10.51 14.36 2.48
C ARG A 84 10.14 13.23 3.42
N GLU A 85 9.66 13.54 4.63
CA GLU A 85 9.29 12.51 5.60
C GLU A 85 8.04 11.72 5.18
N LEU A 86 7.12 12.31 4.40
CA LEU A 86 6.03 11.59 3.74
C LEU A 86 6.58 10.61 2.69
N GLY A 87 7.55 11.03 1.88
CA GLY A 87 8.21 10.12 0.94
C GLY A 87 8.95 8.97 1.64
N VAL A 88 9.62 9.25 2.77
CA VAL A 88 10.24 8.21 3.61
C VAL A 88 9.20 7.24 4.16
N ALA A 89 8.08 7.75 4.68
CA ALA A 89 6.99 6.93 5.21
C ALA A 89 6.37 6.05 4.12
N TYR A 90 6.21 6.58 2.90
CA TYR A 90 5.76 5.85 1.73
C TYR A 90 6.70 4.68 1.38
N VAL A 91 8.02 4.93 1.33
CA VAL A 91 9.04 3.90 1.04
C VAL A 91 9.05 2.81 2.11
N ARG A 92 8.97 3.19 3.40
CA ARG A 92 8.89 2.22 4.50
C ARG A 92 7.67 1.32 4.38
N PHE A 93 6.49 1.91 4.15
CA PHE A 93 5.27 1.16 3.92
C PHE A 93 5.44 0.13 2.80
N ALA A 94 5.98 0.54 1.65
CA ALA A 94 6.17 -0.36 0.51
C ALA A 94 7.06 -1.56 0.90
N ILE A 95 8.10 -1.33 1.68
CA ILE A 95 9.07 -2.38 2.04
C ILE A 95 8.54 -3.30 3.15
N ASP A 96 7.83 -2.74 4.12
CA ASP A 96 7.24 -3.50 5.23
C ASP A 96 6.00 -4.29 4.78
N HIS A 97 5.31 -3.84 3.72
CA HIS A 97 4.07 -4.42 3.20
C HIS A 97 4.13 -4.68 1.68
N PRO A 98 5.07 -5.51 1.19
CA PRO A 98 5.30 -5.69 -0.25
C PRO A 98 4.10 -6.31 -0.97
N ALA A 99 3.40 -7.25 -0.33
CA ALA A 99 2.21 -7.90 -0.89
C ALA A 99 1.04 -6.92 -1.07
N HIS A 100 0.81 -6.00 -0.12
CA HIS A 100 -0.17 -4.94 -0.28
C HIS A 100 0.23 -3.99 -1.41
N PHE A 101 1.50 -3.57 -1.41
CA PHE A 101 2.03 -2.63 -2.39
C PHE A 101 1.88 -3.15 -3.83
N GLU A 102 2.10 -4.45 -4.05
CA GLU A 102 1.93 -5.10 -5.36
C GLU A 102 0.48 -5.04 -5.87
N VAL A 103 -0.51 -5.09 -4.98
CA VAL A 103 -1.94 -5.06 -5.35
C VAL A 103 -2.47 -3.64 -5.50
N MET A 104 -2.13 -2.73 -4.58
CA MET A 104 -2.78 -1.40 -4.45
C MET A 104 -2.76 -0.56 -5.73
N PHE A 105 -1.70 -0.68 -6.54
CA PHE A 105 -1.49 0.11 -7.75
C PHE A 105 -1.88 -0.64 -9.04
N ARG A 106 -2.41 -1.86 -8.93
CA ARG A 106 -2.90 -2.71 -10.03
C ARG A 106 -4.43 -2.61 -10.14
N ARG A 107 -4.90 -1.50 -10.73
CA ARG A 107 -6.34 -1.22 -10.92
C ARG A 107 -7.08 -2.32 -11.67
N ASP A 108 -6.40 -3.00 -12.60
CA ASP A 108 -6.93 -4.11 -13.39
C ASP A 108 -7.30 -5.35 -12.57
N LEU A 109 -6.78 -5.47 -11.36
CA LEU A 109 -6.99 -6.62 -10.48
C LEU A 109 -8.12 -6.41 -9.46
N CYS A 110 -8.63 -5.19 -9.33
CA CYS A 110 -9.60 -4.81 -8.30
C CYS A 110 -10.93 -4.38 -8.94
N HIS A 111 -11.99 -4.38 -8.14
CA HIS A 111 -13.18 -3.58 -8.43
C HIS A 111 -12.84 -2.10 -8.21
N ASP A 112 -12.36 -1.43 -9.25
CA ASP A 112 -11.73 -0.10 -9.16
C ASP A 112 -12.68 1.00 -8.64
N ASP A 113 -13.98 0.84 -8.91
CA ASP A 113 -15.06 1.76 -8.53
C ASP A 113 -15.67 1.45 -7.15
N ALA A 114 -15.14 0.46 -6.43
CA ALA A 114 -15.62 0.12 -5.08
C ALA A 114 -15.53 1.35 -4.15
N PRO A 115 -16.63 1.82 -3.52
CA PRO A 115 -16.65 3.06 -2.76
C PRO A 115 -15.60 3.14 -1.66
N GLU A 116 -15.35 2.04 -0.96
CA GLU A 116 -14.34 1.91 0.08
C GLU A 116 -12.91 2.08 -0.44
N LEU A 117 -12.63 1.58 -1.65
CA LEU A 117 -11.33 1.70 -2.30
C LEU A 117 -11.09 3.12 -2.79
N VAL A 118 -12.12 3.73 -3.41
CA VAL A 118 -12.10 5.14 -3.81
C VAL A 118 -11.84 6.04 -2.60
N ALA A 119 -12.58 5.82 -1.50
CA ALA A 119 -12.40 6.59 -0.28
C ALA A 119 -11.00 6.40 0.35
N ALA A 120 -10.45 5.19 0.35
CA ALA A 120 -9.11 4.92 0.87
C ALA A 120 -7.99 5.59 0.05
N ARG A 121 -8.13 5.58 -1.28
CA ARG A 121 -7.24 6.30 -2.20
C ARG A 121 -7.29 7.80 -1.98
N GLU A 122 -8.49 8.38 -1.88
CA GLU A 122 -8.63 9.83 -1.67
C GLU A 122 -8.04 10.29 -0.34
N ARG A 123 -8.21 9.52 0.74
CA ARG A 123 -7.55 9.83 2.03
C ARG A 123 -6.03 9.89 1.89
N THR A 124 -5.45 8.87 1.26
CA THR A 124 -4.00 8.77 1.05
C THR A 124 -3.49 9.90 0.14
N ALA A 125 -4.20 10.16 -0.95
CA ALA A 125 -3.86 11.24 -1.88
C ALA A 125 -3.96 12.62 -1.21
N GLY A 126 -4.93 12.83 -0.32
CA GLY A 126 -5.06 14.04 0.48
C GLY A 126 -3.83 14.30 1.36
N LEU A 127 -3.31 13.28 2.04
CA LEU A 127 -2.09 13.40 2.86
C LEU A 127 -0.86 13.76 2.02
N LEU A 128 -0.69 13.12 0.85
CA LEU A 128 0.42 13.42 -0.05
C LEU A 128 0.32 14.84 -0.65
N ARG A 129 -0.89 15.28 -1.01
CA ARG A 129 -1.15 16.65 -1.46
C ARG A 129 -0.80 17.68 -0.39
N GLY A 130 -1.25 17.46 0.85
CA GLY A 130 -0.98 18.36 1.97
C GLY A 130 0.52 18.62 2.19
N GLY A 131 1.35 17.57 2.10
CA GLY A 131 2.80 17.71 2.19
C GLY A 131 3.42 18.54 1.07
N VAL A 132 2.92 18.43 -0.16
CA VAL A 132 3.41 19.23 -1.30
C VAL A 132 3.01 20.69 -1.17
N ASP A 133 1.82 20.97 -0.67
CA ASP A 133 1.35 22.34 -0.45
C ASP A 133 2.21 23.10 0.58
N THR A 134 2.99 22.40 1.41
CA THR A 134 3.98 23.03 2.32
C THR A 134 5.21 23.61 1.61
N VAL A 135 5.50 23.19 0.37
CA VAL A 135 6.72 23.58 -0.37
C VAL A 135 6.45 24.13 -1.76
N ALA A 136 5.28 23.87 -2.34
CA ALA A 136 4.93 24.32 -3.68
C ALA A 136 4.79 25.85 -3.74
N THR A 137 5.44 26.47 -4.72
CA THR A 137 5.33 27.90 -5.01
C THR A 137 4.58 28.07 -6.34
N GLY A 138 3.26 27.98 -6.32
CA GLY A 138 2.41 28.14 -7.51
C GLY A 138 0.95 27.75 -7.26
N ASP A 139 0.06 28.16 -8.16
CA ASP A 139 -1.40 27.95 -8.00
C ASP A 139 -1.85 26.50 -8.26
N ASP A 140 -1.02 25.69 -8.93
CA ASP A 140 -1.33 24.28 -9.25
C ASP A 140 -0.26 23.34 -8.67
N SER A 141 -0.58 22.66 -7.58
CA SER A 141 0.31 21.68 -6.94
C SER A 141 0.30 20.30 -7.63
N ARG A 142 -0.59 20.05 -8.60
CA ARG A 142 -0.73 18.71 -9.23
C ARG A 142 0.58 18.18 -9.86
N PRO A 143 1.35 18.96 -10.63
CA PRO A 143 2.63 18.47 -11.18
C PRO A 143 3.65 18.13 -10.10
N ALA A 144 3.70 18.93 -9.02
CA ALA A 144 4.60 18.70 -7.90
C ALA A 144 4.21 17.43 -7.11
N VAL A 145 2.91 17.20 -6.90
CA VAL A 145 2.38 15.96 -6.31
C VAL A 145 2.75 14.75 -7.16
N LEU A 146 2.55 14.83 -8.47
CA LEU A 146 2.90 13.74 -9.38
C LEU A 146 4.41 13.47 -9.38
N ALA A 147 5.25 14.51 -9.36
CA ALA A 147 6.70 14.36 -9.31
C ALA A 147 7.17 13.71 -8.00
N ALA A 148 6.67 14.19 -6.85
CA ALA A 148 7.02 13.64 -5.54
C ALA A 148 6.57 12.17 -5.42
N TRP A 149 5.34 11.87 -5.85
CA TRP A 149 4.83 10.51 -5.84
C TRP A 149 5.62 9.59 -6.80
N SER A 150 5.93 10.07 -8.01
CA SER A 150 6.73 9.29 -8.98
C SER A 150 8.12 8.96 -8.45
N LEU A 151 8.76 9.89 -7.74
CA LEU A 151 10.06 9.64 -7.11
C LEU A 151 9.97 8.57 -6.02
N ALA A 152 9.03 8.71 -5.08
CA ALA A 152 8.87 7.75 -3.98
C ALA A 152 8.43 6.37 -4.47
N HIS A 153 7.46 6.33 -5.38
CA HIS A 153 6.95 5.09 -5.97
C HIS A 153 8.01 4.41 -6.85
N GLY A 154 8.70 5.17 -7.69
CA GLY A 154 9.79 4.65 -8.53
C GLY A 154 10.92 4.08 -7.68
N PHE A 155 11.35 4.79 -6.63
CA PHE A 155 12.35 4.30 -5.70
C PHE A 155 11.91 2.99 -5.02
N ALA A 156 10.69 2.94 -4.47
CA ALA A 156 10.17 1.75 -3.79
C ALA A 156 10.11 0.53 -4.73
N THR A 157 9.64 0.72 -5.97
CA THR A 157 9.57 -0.33 -6.98
C THR A 157 10.97 -0.83 -7.38
N LEU A 158 11.92 0.08 -7.61
CA LEU A 158 13.31 -0.29 -7.91
C LEU A 158 13.94 -1.04 -6.74
N TRP A 159 13.67 -0.59 -5.51
CA TRP A 159 14.13 -1.24 -4.29
C TRP A 159 13.60 -2.66 -4.21
N GLN A 160 12.28 -2.87 -4.24
CA GLN A 160 11.64 -4.19 -4.15
C GLN A 160 12.02 -5.14 -5.29
N GLY A 161 12.23 -4.62 -6.50
CA GLY A 161 12.69 -5.40 -7.65
C GLY A 161 14.16 -5.84 -7.56
N GLY A 162 14.95 -5.22 -6.68
CA GLY A 162 16.39 -5.53 -6.53
C GLY A 162 17.24 -4.90 -7.63
N SER A 163 16.67 -3.92 -8.34
CA SER A 163 17.33 -3.20 -9.44
C SER A 163 18.36 -2.18 -8.93
N ILE A 164 18.38 -1.91 -7.63
CA ILE A 164 19.34 -1.04 -6.95
C ILE A 164 19.95 -1.80 -5.76
N GLU A 165 21.18 -1.43 -5.41
CA GLU A 165 21.90 -2.00 -4.27
C GLU A 165 21.13 -1.76 -2.97
N ARG A 166 21.07 -2.80 -2.11
CA ARG A 166 20.35 -2.80 -0.83
C ARG A 166 21.30 -2.96 0.36
N ASP A 167 22.44 -2.29 0.29
CA ASP A 167 23.50 -2.32 1.30
C ASP A 167 23.25 -1.35 2.46
N ALA A 168 22.29 -0.43 2.32
CA ALA A 168 21.90 0.55 3.32
C ALA A 168 20.43 0.43 3.75
N ASP A 169 20.03 1.21 4.77
CA ASP A 169 18.63 1.36 5.14
C ASP A 169 17.85 2.09 4.02
N PRO A 170 16.69 1.58 3.58
CA PRO A 170 15.94 2.16 2.47
C PRO A 170 15.45 3.58 2.73
N ALA A 171 15.13 3.93 3.98
CA ALA A 171 14.70 5.27 4.31
C ALA A 171 15.87 6.26 4.22
N GLU A 172 17.06 5.87 4.68
CA GLU A 172 18.28 6.68 4.52
C GLU A 172 18.66 6.84 3.04
N SER A 173 18.59 5.77 2.25
CA SER A 173 18.82 5.82 0.80
C SER A 173 17.82 6.76 0.11
N PHE A 174 16.54 6.68 0.45
CA PHE A 174 15.54 7.60 -0.10
C PHE A 174 15.78 9.06 0.33
N ARG A 175 16.17 9.31 1.59
CA ARG A 175 16.55 10.66 2.04
C ARG A 175 17.72 11.21 1.24
N ALA A 176 18.74 10.39 0.94
CA ALA A 176 19.88 10.80 0.12
C ALA A 176 19.46 11.15 -1.32
N VAL A 177 18.64 10.29 -1.96
CA VAL A 177 18.12 10.53 -3.32
C VAL A 177 17.26 11.80 -3.38
N SER A 178 16.34 11.97 -2.43
CA SER A 178 15.46 13.15 -2.38
C SER A 178 16.24 14.44 -2.18
N ARG A 179 17.31 14.44 -1.37
CA ARG A 179 18.19 15.61 -1.20
C ARG A 179 18.83 16.02 -2.53
N HIS A 180 19.30 15.07 -3.33
CA HIS A 180 20.00 15.36 -4.58
C HIS A 180 19.11 16.00 -5.66
N LEU A 181 17.81 15.68 -5.65
CA LEU A 181 16.84 16.21 -6.62
C LEU A 181 16.16 17.50 -6.18
N PHE A 182 16.06 17.76 -4.87
CA PHE A 182 15.36 18.92 -4.32
C PHE A 182 16.27 19.99 -3.72
N THR A 183 17.60 19.83 -3.76
CA THR A 183 18.51 20.95 -3.51
C THR A 183 18.33 22.00 -4.60
N ARG A 184 17.84 23.19 -4.22
CA ARG A 184 17.99 24.39 -5.04
C ARG A 184 19.49 24.60 -5.29
N PRO A 185 19.93 24.90 -6.52
CA PRO A 185 21.24 25.50 -6.69
C PRO A 185 21.24 26.83 -5.94
N ASP A 186 22.30 27.08 -5.16
CA ASP A 186 22.58 28.39 -4.58
C ASP A 186 22.69 29.49 -5.66
#